data_AF-A0A1R3KM93-F1
#
_entry.id   AF-A0A1R3KM93-F1
#
_cell.length_a   1.000
_cell.length_b   1.000
_cell.length_c   1.000
_cell.angle_alpha   90.00
_cell.angle_beta   90.00
_cell.angle_gamma   90.00
#
_symmetry.space_group_name_H-M   'P 1'
#
loop_
_entity.id
_entity.type
_entity.pdbx_description
1 polymer ?
#
loop_
_entity_poly.entity_id
_entity_poly.type
_entity_poly.pdbx_seq_one_letter_code
_entity_poly.pdbx_strand_id
1 'polypeptide(L)'
;MGRKPNDQEPSRFASFVLILVTLFSCVFVYAVVSTLLNPGVNSQSSSFESLEVAGSGGDLGERKGECCRGIDNLELWGPAVKWGSEFKFNSSVECCQACKTMCNGNDGPCLCDTWVFCGNKEACGSRFGECWLKKQKDPLSPDRQEAGEAVSWTSGLIFGKGEGIVGLETEYGTIHIKLLPDCAPHSVNYILELLTLRHCAGCQIYRAESRGESWDSEGNHIKDSPFGPPFALIQGVLEAQGTPFKKMPTEACPTIRRGSVAWIGSGPEFFISLANHEEWRNSYTVFGSVLPEDMEIAEKIAQLPTRSDVWNNINVSVLQKPVPLVMRRMKKSLGDLSVKAKSE
;
A
#
# COMPACT_ATOMS: atom_id res chain seq x y z
N MET A 1 -7.00 28.28 -77.03
CA MET A 1 -5.74 28.35 -76.27
C MET A 1 -6.08 28.46 -74.79
N GLY A 2 -5.81 27.42 -74.02
CA GLY A 2 -5.92 27.41 -72.57
C GLY A 2 -5.12 26.23 -72.04
N ARG A 3 -3.98 26.48 -71.39
CA ARG A 3 -3.11 25.49 -70.76
C ARG A 3 -3.40 25.42 -69.27
N LYS A 4 -3.15 24.23 -68.71
CA LYS A 4 -2.93 23.79 -67.31
C LYS A 4 -4.14 23.29 -66.49
N PRO A 5 -3.92 22.46 -65.44
CA PRO A 5 -2.67 21.79 -65.02
C PRO A 5 -2.77 20.26 -64.93
N ASN A 6 -1.59 19.63 -64.90
CA ASN A 6 -1.36 18.22 -64.64
C ASN A 6 -1.26 18.07 -63.11
N ASP A 7 -2.27 17.48 -62.47
CA ASP A 7 -2.20 17.14 -61.05
C ASP A 7 -1.41 15.83 -60.89
N GLN A 8 -0.25 15.97 -60.28
CA GLN A 8 0.66 14.88 -59.96
C GLN A 8 0.20 14.28 -58.62
N GLU A 9 -0.47 13.13 -58.65
CA GLU A 9 -0.81 12.40 -57.43
C GLU A 9 0.47 12.09 -56.63
N PRO A 10 0.54 12.47 -55.33
CA PRO A 10 1.67 12.10 -54.50
C PRO A 10 1.66 10.59 -54.30
N SER A 11 2.67 9.94 -54.86
CA SER A 11 2.91 8.50 -54.75
C SER A 11 2.73 8.04 -53.31
N ARG A 12 1.81 7.09 -53.06
CA ARG A 12 1.61 6.43 -51.76
C ARG A 12 2.91 5.94 -51.15
N PHE A 13 3.91 5.62 -51.97
CA PHE A 13 5.24 5.21 -51.56
C PHE A 13 6.01 6.33 -50.83
N ALA A 14 5.85 7.58 -51.25
CA ALA A 14 6.46 8.73 -50.59
C ALA A 14 5.85 8.96 -49.19
N SER A 15 4.54 8.77 -49.02
CA SER A 15 3.88 8.83 -47.71
C SER A 15 4.35 7.71 -46.78
N PHE A 16 4.52 6.48 -47.26
CA PHE A 16 5.06 5.39 -46.45
C PHE A 16 6.52 5.62 -46.03
N VAL A 17 7.35 6.15 -46.94
CA VAL A 17 8.74 6.51 -46.62
C VAL A 17 8.79 7.62 -45.58
N LEU A 18 7.94 8.65 -45.68
CA LEU A 18 7.86 9.71 -44.66
C LEU A 18 7.44 9.16 -43.30
N ILE A 19 6.46 8.26 -43.24
CA ILE A 19 6.04 7.61 -41.98
C ILE A 19 7.20 6.80 -41.37
N LEU A 20 7.92 6.02 -42.17
CA LEU A 20 9.07 5.26 -41.70
C LEU A 20 10.19 6.17 -41.20
N VAL A 21 10.51 7.24 -41.93
CA VAL A 21 11.52 8.24 -41.51
C VAL A 21 11.11 8.91 -40.20
N THR A 22 9.83 9.25 -40.03
CA THR A 22 9.35 9.80 -38.75
C THR A 22 9.45 8.80 -37.61
N LEU A 23 9.07 7.54 -37.81
CA LEU A 23 9.18 6.49 -36.78
C LEU A 23 10.64 6.24 -36.37
N PHE A 24 11.55 6.15 -37.34
CA PHE A 24 12.97 5.99 -37.05
C PHE A 24 13.56 7.22 -36.33
N SER A 25 13.13 8.44 -36.71
CA SER A 25 13.54 9.65 -36.00
C SER A 25 13.03 9.69 -34.56
N CYS A 26 11.80 9.24 -34.31
CA CYS A 26 11.23 9.17 -32.96
C CYS A 26 11.95 8.14 -32.09
N VAL A 27 12.30 6.98 -32.64
CA VAL A 27 13.08 5.95 -31.93
C VAL A 27 14.50 6.45 -31.62
N PHE A 28 15.13 7.15 -32.55
CA PHE A 28 16.46 7.70 -32.34
C PHE A 28 16.47 8.82 -31.30
N VAL A 29 15.48 9.74 -31.36
CA VAL A 29 15.29 10.77 -30.33
C VAL A 29 14.96 10.13 -28.98
N TYR A 30 14.12 9.10 -28.94
CA TYR A 30 13.81 8.38 -27.69
C TYR A 30 15.06 7.71 -27.10
N ALA A 31 15.89 7.06 -27.92
CA ALA A 31 17.13 6.45 -27.46
C ALA A 31 18.12 7.50 -26.94
N VAL A 32 18.31 8.61 -27.67
CA VAL A 32 19.21 9.70 -27.27
C VAL A 32 18.72 10.41 -26.00
N VAL A 33 17.43 10.72 -25.90
CA VAL A 33 16.81 11.33 -24.71
C VAL A 33 16.87 10.36 -23.52
N SER A 34 16.66 9.06 -23.74
CA SER A 34 16.80 8.04 -22.69
C SER A 34 18.25 7.89 -22.21
N THR A 35 19.26 8.15 -23.06
CA THR A 35 20.66 8.15 -22.64
C THR A 35 21.10 9.47 -22.00
N LEU A 36 20.50 10.61 -22.36
CA LEU A 36 20.85 11.93 -21.84
C LEU A 36 20.09 12.30 -20.56
N LEU A 37 18.85 11.78 -20.38
CA LEU A 37 18.04 11.95 -19.16
C LEU A 37 18.23 10.82 -18.15
N ASN A 38 19.11 9.86 -18.43
CA ASN A 38 19.52 8.85 -17.46
C ASN A 38 20.92 9.23 -16.94
N PRO A 39 21.03 10.19 -16.00
CA PRO A 39 22.27 10.31 -15.25
C PRO A 39 22.47 8.96 -14.56
N GLY A 40 23.59 8.30 -14.85
CA GLY A 40 23.93 7.03 -14.21
C GLY A 40 23.63 7.13 -12.72
N VAL A 41 22.72 6.26 -12.27
CA VAL A 41 22.31 6.18 -10.87
C VAL A 41 23.53 5.67 -10.10
N ASN A 42 24.41 6.61 -9.75
CA ASN A 42 25.26 6.47 -8.58
C ASN A 42 24.29 6.29 -7.42
N SER A 43 24.37 5.10 -6.83
CA SER A 43 23.75 4.71 -5.58
C SER A 43 23.92 5.80 -4.53
N GLN A 44 22.91 6.65 -4.36
CA GLN A 44 22.78 7.46 -3.16
C GLN A 44 22.23 6.58 -2.07
N SER A 45 23.18 6.13 -1.25
CA SER A 45 23.05 5.59 0.09
C SER A 45 21.88 6.20 0.87
N SER A 46 20.83 5.42 1.09
CA SER A 46 19.93 5.66 2.22
C SER A 46 20.65 5.22 3.49
N SER A 47 21.11 6.19 4.27
CA SER A 47 21.67 6.01 5.60
C SER A 47 20.66 5.32 6.52
N PHE A 48 20.98 4.10 6.96
CA PHE A 48 20.40 3.53 8.18
C PHE A 48 21.18 4.15 9.34
N GLU A 49 20.66 5.23 9.93
CA GLU A 49 21.18 5.72 11.21
C GLU A 49 20.75 4.73 12.30
N SER A 50 21.75 4.05 12.86
CA SER A 50 21.63 3.25 14.08
C SER A 50 21.21 4.16 15.23
N LEU A 51 19.93 4.15 15.60
CA LEU A 51 19.47 4.81 16.82
C LEU A 51 19.71 3.89 18.03
N GLU A 52 20.83 4.11 18.72
CA GLU A 52 21.00 3.63 20.10
C GLU A 52 20.07 4.43 21.03
N VAL A 53 19.08 3.76 21.64
CA VAL A 53 18.43 4.27 22.86
C VAL A 53 18.28 3.15 23.87
N ALA A 54 18.75 3.49 25.07
CA ALA A 54 18.89 2.69 26.27
C ALA A 54 17.60 1.99 26.71
N GLY A 55 17.79 0.79 27.26
CA GLY A 55 16.72 -0.06 27.74
C GLY A 55 15.94 0.50 28.93
N SER A 56 14.66 0.14 28.95
CA SER A 56 14.00 -0.25 30.19
C SER A 56 13.00 -1.35 29.84
N GLY A 57 13.20 -2.53 30.42
CA GLY A 57 12.30 -3.66 30.27
C GLY A 57 10.97 -3.37 30.98
N GLY A 58 9.88 -3.69 30.29
CA GLY A 58 8.53 -3.58 30.83
C GLY A 58 7.48 -3.97 29.80
N ASP A 59 6.87 -5.14 30.04
CA ASP A 59 5.53 -5.58 29.62
C ASP A 59 5.17 -5.54 28.12
N LEU A 60 5.17 -6.71 27.48
CA LEU A 60 4.79 -6.94 26.07
C LEU A 60 3.26 -6.99 25.90
N GLY A 61 2.57 -5.93 26.31
CA GLY A 61 1.24 -5.60 25.81
C GLY A 61 1.37 -4.73 24.57
N GLU A 62 0.73 -5.11 23.45
CA GLU A 62 0.52 -4.23 22.31
C GLU A 62 0.16 -2.83 22.81
N ARG A 63 0.94 -1.81 22.43
CA ARG A 63 0.65 -0.41 22.77
C ARG A 63 -0.69 -0.04 22.15
N LYS A 64 -1.76 -0.16 22.93
CA LYS A 64 -3.18 0.10 22.61
C LYS A 64 -3.50 1.54 22.14
N GLY A 65 -2.49 2.36 21.83
CA GLY A 65 -2.63 3.79 21.49
C GLY A 65 -1.95 4.24 20.19
N GLU A 66 -1.38 3.35 19.36
CA GLU A 66 -0.70 3.78 18.12
C GLU A 66 -1.60 3.89 16.88
N CYS A 67 -2.79 3.28 16.90
CA CYS A 67 -3.78 3.33 15.83
C CYS A 67 -4.89 4.34 16.14
N CYS A 68 -5.88 4.44 15.25
CA CYS A 68 -6.84 5.54 15.14
C CYS A 68 -6.24 6.87 14.65
N ARG A 69 -5.46 6.76 13.57
CA ARG A 69 -4.91 7.88 12.80
C ARG A 69 -5.82 8.23 11.62
N GLY A 70 -5.74 9.48 11.16
CA GLY A 70 -6.41 9.96 9.96
C GLY A 70 -5.46 10.78 9.09
N ILE A 71 -5.93 11.16 7.91
CA ILE A 71 -5.24 12.05 6.98
C ILE A 71 -5.77 13.46 7.20
N ASP A 72 -4.89 14.38 7.55
CA ASP A 72 -5.22 15.80 7.65
C ASP A 72 -5.51 16.39 6.26
N ASN A 73 -6.33 17.45 6.25
CA ASN A 73 -6.70 18.16 5.04
C ASN A 73 -7.37 17.26 3.98
N LEU A 74 -8.21 16.33 4.43
CA LEU A 74 -8.98 15.41 3.61
C LEU A 74 -10.42 15.35 4.11
N GLU A 75 -11.38 15.52 3.20
CA GLU A 75 -12.80 15.29 3.46
C GLU A 75 -13.29 14.05 2.70
N LEU A 76 -13.42 12.95 3.43
CA LEU A 76 -14.10 11.76 2.93
C LEU A 76 -15.62 11.96 2.98
N TRP A 77 -16.27 11.64 1.87
CA TRP A 77 -17.71 11.82 1.70
C TRP A 77 -18.48 10.54 2.05
N GLY A 78 -19.81 10.64 2.06
CA GLY A 78 -20.72 9.53 2.30
C GLY A 78 -21.92 9.93 3.17
N PRO A 79 -23.01 9.13 3.14
CA PRO A 79 -24.16 9.31 4.01
C PRO A 79 -23.74 9.31 5.49
N ALA A 80 -24.26 10.28 6.24
CA ALA A 80 -24.03 10.39 7.67
C ALA A 80 -24.81 9.33 8.44
N VAL A 81 -24.09 8.62 9.31
CA VAL A 81 -24.63 7.67 10.29
C VAL A 81 -24.76 8.37 11.66
N LYS A 82 -23.84 9.30 11.96
CA LYS A 82 -23.97 10.29 13.05
C LYS A 82 -23.66 11.68 12.50
N TRP A 83 -24.51 12.64 12.84
CA TRP A 83 -24.39 14.03 12.45
C TRP A 83 -23.42 14.77 13.38
N GLY A 84 -22.37 15.37 12.82
CA GLY A 84 -21.31 16.00 13.61
C GLY A 84 -21.75 17.26 14.36
N SER A 85 -22.82 17.92 13.93
CA SER A 85 -23.40 19.09 14.62
C SER A 85 -23.80 18.80 16.07
N GLU A 86 -24.21 17.56 16.35
CA GLU A 86 -24.62 17.08 17.68
C GLU A 86 -23.65 16.06 18.27
N PHE A 87 -22.63 15.66 17.50
CA PHE A 87 -21.67 14.63 17.88
C PHE A 87 -20.26 15.21 17.83
N LYS A 88 -19.76 15.63 19.00
CA LYS A 88 -18.50 16.37 19.13
C LYS A 88 -17.52 15.66 20.05
N PHE A 89 -16.24 15.76 19.70
CA PHE A 89 -15.11 15.24 20.47
C PHE A 89 -13.99 16.27 20.59
N ASN A 90 -13.04 15.99 21.47
CA ASN A 90 -11.88 16.85 21.66
C ASN A 90 -10.69 16.43 20.79
N SER A 91 -10.77 15.26 20.15
CA SER A 91 -9.71 14.75 19.27
C SER A 91 -10.22 13.88 18.13
N SER A 92 -9.41 13.78 17.08
CA SER A 92 -9.62 12.85 15.96
C SER A 92 -9.59 11.38 16.41
N VAL A 93 -8.77 11.06 17.41
CA VAL A 93 -8.66 9.71 17.98
C VAL A 93 -9.98 9.26 18.59
N GLU A 94 -10.64 10.12 19.38
CA GLU A 94 -11.96 9.83 19.94
C GLU A 94 -13.01 9.65 18.83
N CYS A 95 -12.97 10.49 17.78
CA CYS A 95 -13.86 10.36 16.63
C CYS A 95 -13.67 9.03 15.88
N CYS A 96 -12.40 8.64 15.64
CA CYS A 96 -12.06 7.34 15.07
C CYS A 96 -12.57 6.18 15.93
N GLN A 97 -12.31 6.22 17.24
CA GLN A 97 -12.75 5.19 18.19
C GLN A 97 -14.27 5.05 18.23
N ALA A 98 -15.00 6.17 18.11
CA ALA A 98 -16.45 6.14 17.99
C ALA A 98 -16.91 5.39 16.73
N CYS A 99 -16.29 5.65 15.57
CA CYS A 99 -16.55 4.90 14.34
C CYS A 99 -16.22 3.40 14.51
N LYS A 100 -15.04 3.10 15.05
CA LYS A 100 -14.56 1.73 15.28
C LYS A 100 -15.46 0.94 16.23
N THR A 101 -16.06 1.59 17.22
CA THR A 101 -17.03 0.95 18.12
C THR A 101 -18.28 0.48 17.37
N MET A 102 -18.65 1.15 16.28
CA MET A 102 -19.76 0.76 15.40
C MET A 102 -19.38 -0.34 14.38
N CYS A 103 -18.16 -0.89 14.49
CA CYS A 103 -17.64 -2.00 13.68
C CYS A 103 -17.46 -3.31 14.46
N ASN A 104 -17.85 -3.36 15.73
CA ASN A 104 -17.61 -4.52 16.61
C ASN A 104 -18.72 -5.61 16.54
N GLY A 105 -19.65 -5.52 15.59
CA GLY A 105 -20.71 -6.50 15.44
C GLY A 105 -20.19 -7.88 15.00
N ASN A 106 -20.72 -8.95 15.60
CA ASN A 106 -20.39 -10.33 15.20
C ASN A 106 -20.99 -10.71 13.84
N ASP A 107 -22.01 -9.98 13.36
CA ASP A 107 -22.74 -10.28 12.13
C ASP A 107 -22.93 -9.01 11.28
N GLY A 108 -22.11 -8.86 10.23
CA GLY A 108 -22.33 -7.88 9.15
C GLY A 108 -21.24 -6.82 8.95
N PRO A 109 -21.34 -6.02 7.87
CA PRO A 109 -20.41 -4.94 7.55
C PRO A 109 -20.48 -3.81 8.60
N CYS A 110 -19.38 -3.08 8.76
CA CYS A 110 -19.31 -1.90 9.64
C CYS A 110 -20.48 -0.93 9.43
N LEU A 111 -21.16 -0.48 10.49
CA LEU A 111 -22.17 0.58 10.36
C LEU A 111 -21.52 1.93 10.06
N CYS A 112 -20.32 2.18 10.58
CA CYS A 112 -19.45 3.31 10.24
C CYS A 112 -18.14 2.77 9.71
N ASP A 113 -17.73 3.14 8.50
CA ASP A 113 -16.42 2.80 7.94
C ASP A 113 -15.60 4.05 7.58
N THR A 114 -16.13 5.24 7.87
CA THR A 114 -15.51 6.52 7.58
C THR A 114 -15.84 7.51 8.69
N TRP A 115 -14.84 8.27 9.12
CA TRP A 115 -15.03 9.37 10.06
C TRP A 115 -14.34 10.63 9.56
N VAL A 116 -14.91 11.78 9.91
CA VAL A 116 -14.39 13.11 9.56
C VAL A 116 -14.44 13.98 10.80
N PHE A 117 -13.32 14.62 11.17
CA PHE A 117 -13.18 15.40 12.39
C PHE A 117 -12.61 16.79 12.11
N CYS A 118 -13.14 17.81 12.78
CA CYS A 118 -12.61 19.18 12.70
C CYS A 118 -11.82 19.56 13.96
N GLY A 119 -10.50 19.40 13.90
CA GLY A 119 -9.62 19.58 15.06
C GLY A 119 -8.93 20.94 15.18
N ASN A 120 -8.95 21.78 14.14
CA ASN A 120 -8.28 23.08 14.15
C ASN A 120 -9.28 24.19 14.47
N LYS A 121 -9.17 24.83 15.65
CA LYS A 121 -10.18 25.78 16.11
C LYS A 121 -10.34 26.99 15.17
N GLU A 122 -9.24 27.49 14.66
CA GLU A 122 -9.20 28.66 13.77
C GLU A 122 -9.84 28.35 12.41
N ALA A 123 -9.46 27.22 11.80
CA ALA A 123 -9.96 26.83 10.47
C ALA A 123 -11.40 26.29 10.53
N CYS A 124 -11.79 25.63 11.63
CA CYS A 124 -13.09 25.00 11.76
C CYS A 124 -14.19 25.97 12.20
N GLY A 125 -13.87 27.04 12.93
CA GLY A 125 -14.84 27.99 13.44
C GLY A 125 -15.93 27.29 14.28
N SER A 126 -17.19 27.46 13.89
CA SER A 126 -18.34 26.82 14.57
C SER A 126 -18.35 25.29 14.50
N ARG A 127 -17.61 24.72 13.53
CA ARG A 127 -17.49 23.27 13.31
C ARG A 127 -16.41 22.62 14.18
N PHE A 128 -15.70 23.39 15.00
CA PHE A 128 -14.67 22.84 15.86
C PHE A 128 -15.23 21.72 16.76
N GLY A 129 -14.51 20.61 16.80
CA GLY A 129 -14.86 19.40 17.54
C GLY A 129 -15.90 18.51 16.86
N GLU A 130 -16.52 18.93 15.74
CA GLU A 130 -17.49 18.08 15.04
C GLU A 130 -16.86 16.78 14.57
N CYS A 131 -17.55 15.67 14.85
CA CYS A 131 -17.20 14.33 14.40
C CYS A 131 -18.35 13.76 13.57
N TRP A 132 -18.11 13.59 12.28
CA TRP A 132 -19.07 13.03 11.35
C TRP A 132 -18.74 11.56 11.14
N LEU A 133 -19.65 10.67 11.55
CA LEU A 133 -19.53 9.24 11.25
C LEU A 133 -20.33 8.95 9.99
N LYS A 134 -19.70 8.30 9.03
CA LYS A 134 -20.23 8.10 7.68
C LYS A 134 -20.07 6.64 7.25
N LYS A 135 -20.75 6.29 6.15
CA LYS A 135 -20.65 4.99 5.50
C LYS A 135 -20.30 5.15 4.02
N GLN A 136 -19.28 4.44 3.54
CA GLN A 136 -18.95 4.36 2.12
C GLN A 136 -19.89 3.41 1.39
N LYS A 137 -20.13 3.71 0.11
CA LYS A 137 -20.71 2.73 -0.81
C LYS A 137 -19.74 1.58 -1.09
N ASP A 138 -18.45 1.92 -1.21
CA ASP A 138 -17.35 0.99 -1.43
C ASP A 138 -16.12 1.43 -0.62
N PRO A 139 -15.78 0.74 0.49
CA PRO A 139 -14.63 1.11 1.32
C PRO A 139 -13.27 1.01 0.61
N LEU A 140 -13.16 0.23 -0.47
CA LEU A 140 -11.95 0.14 -1.30
C LEU A 140 -11.92 1.19 -2.43
N SER A 141 -12.94 2.05 -2.48
CA SER A 141 -13.11 3.14 -3.43
C SER A 141 -13.78 4.34 -2.74
N PRO A 142 -13.21 4.86 -1.64
CA PRO A 142 -13.89 5.84 -0.82
C PRO A 142 -14.20 7.11 -1.61
N ASP A 143 -15.43 7.60 -1.48
CA ASP A 143 -15.84 8.85 -2.09
C ASP A 143 -15.12 10.01 -1.38
N ARG A 144 -14.55 10.93 -2.15
CA ARG A 144 -13.84 12.11 -1.66
C ARG A 144 -14.58 13.36 -2.10
N GLN A 145 -14.79 14.31 -1.19
CA GLN A 145 -15.36 15.61 -1.54
C GLN A 145 -14.25 16.60 -1.91
N GLU A 146 -13.28 16.78 -1.01
CA GLU A 146 -12.20 17.74 -1.16
C GLU A 146 -10.92 17.26 -0.46
N ALA A 147 -9.76 17.73 -0.93
CA ALA A 147 -8.47 17.50 -0.31
C ALA A 147 -7.52 18.68 -0.57
N GLY A 148 -6.53 18.87 0.32
CA GLY A 148 -5.51 19.92 0.21
C GLY A 148 -5.62 21.00 1.29
N GLU A 149 -4.65 21.91 1.36
CA GLU A 149 -4.45 22.83 2.49
C GLU A 149 -5.67 23.68 2.91
N ALA A 150 -6.61 23.92 1.99
CA ALA A 150 -7.85 24.64 2.27
C ALA A 150 -8.87 23.82 3.09
N VAL A 151 -8.72 22.49 3.14
CA VAL A 151 -9.63 21.58 3.84
C VAL A 151 -9.28 21.52 5.32
N SER A 152 -10.22 21.91 6.18
CA SER A 152 -10.02 21.91 7.65
C SER A 152 -10.26 20.55 8.32
N TRP A 153 -10.70 19.56 7.54
CA TRP A 153 -11.10 18.24 8.02
C TRP A 153 -9.93 17.25 8.05
N THR A 154 -9.91 16.43 9.09
CA THR A 154 -9.11 15.20 9.16
C THR A 154 -10.06 14.02 8.97
N SER A 155 -9.75 13.11 8.04
CA SER A 155 -10.60 11.94 7.77
C SER A 155 -9.85 10.62 7.88
N GLY A 156 -10.56 9.56 8.20
CA GLY A 156 -10.01 8.20 8.22
C GLY A 156 -11.04 7.14 7.85
N LEU A 157 -10.54 5.94 7.53
CA LEU A 157 -11.34 4.77 7.22
C LEU A 157 -11.24 3.74 8.35
N ILE A 158 -12.29 2.94 8.50
CA ILE A 158 -12.32 1.75 9.36
C ILE A 158 -12.78 0.57 8.50
N PHE A 159 -12.04 -0.54 8.53
CA PHE A 159 -12.46 -1.76 7.87
C PHE A 159 -12.90 -2.80 8.91
N GLY A 160 -14.10 -3.34 8.71
CA GLY A 160 -14.66 -4.39 9.54
C GLY A 160 -14.02 -5.75 9.28
N LYS A 161 -14.56 -6.78 9.96
CA LYS A 161 -14.19 -8.17 9.69
C LYS A 161 -14.57 -8.54 8.25
N GLY A 162 -13.61 -9.06 7.47
CA GLY A 162 -13.84 -9.43 6.07
C GLY A 162 -13.82 -8.26 5.08
N GLU A 163 -13.67 -7.02 5.55
CA GLU A 163 -13.54 -5.83 4.70
C GLU A 163 -12.06 -5.41 4.58
N GLY A 164 -11.75 -4.55 3.60
CA GLY A 164 -10.41 -4.00 3.47
C GLY A 164 -9.35 -5.00 2.98
N ILE A 165 -9.78 -6.06 2.30
CA ILE A 165 -8.89 -7.13 1.83
C ILE A 165 -8.59 -6.95 0.35
N VAL A 166 -7.30 -6.93 0.01
CA VAL A 166 -6.76 -6.80 -1.35
C VAL A 166 -5.89 -8.00 -1.69
N GLY A 167 -5.78 -8.36 -2.97
CA GLY A 167 -4.94 -9.45 -3.44
C GLY A 167 -3.68 -8.95 -4.12
N LEU A 168 -2.53 -9.50 -3.74
CA LEU A 168 -1.30 -9.51 -4.54
C LEU A 168 -1.31 -10.75 -5.43
N GLU A 169 -1.75 -10.58 -6.68
CA GLU A 169 -1.82 -11.66 -7.66
C GLU A 169 -0.44 -11.90 -8.28
N THR A 170 0.05 -13.14 -8.23
CA THR A 170 1.32 -13.58 -8.83
C THR A 170 1.11 -14.89 -9.61
N GLU A 171 2.12 -15.34 -10.36
CA GLU A 171 2.09 -16.66 -11.02
C GLU A 171 2.06 -17.84 -10.03
N TYR A 172 2.36 -17.61 -8.74
CA TYR A 172 2.41 -18.65 -7.70
C TYR A 172 1.15 -18.74 -6.86
N GLY A 173 0.22 -17.79 -7.01
CA GLY A 173 -1.00 -17.64 -6.21
C GLY A 173 -1.32 -16.18 -5.93
N THR A 174 -2.47 -15.94 -5.28
CA THR A 174 -2.86 -14.61 -4.80
C THR A 174 -2.68 -14.54 -3.30
N ILE A 175 -1.87 -13.60 -2.81
CA ILE A 175 -1.70 -13.35 -1.39
C ILE A 175 -2.71 -12.27 -0.97
N HIS A 176 -3.71 -12.61 -0.17
CA HIS A 176 -4.66 -11.63 0.34
C HIS A 176 -4.09 -10.90 1.56
N ILE A 177 -4.17 -9.58 1.53
CA ILE A 177 -3.71 -8.66 2.58
C ILE A 177 -4.92 -7.93 3.13
N LYS A 178 -5.14 -8.06 4.44
CA LYS A 178 -6.03 -7.20 5.21
C LYS A 178 -5.32 -5.89 5.54
N LEU A 179 -5.84 -4.79 5.01
CA LEU A 179 -5.31 -3.44 5.21
C LEU A 179 -5.68 -2.87 6.60
N LEU A 180 -4.83 -1.98 7.10
CA LEU A 180 -4.95 -1.36 8.45
C LEU A 180 -5.13 0.17 8.35
N PRO A 181 -6.29 0.67 7.87
CA PRO A 181 -6.47 2.09 7.60
C PRO A 181 -6.44 2.98 8.85
N ASP A 182 -6.78 2.44 10.02
CA ASP A 182 -6.71 3.17 11.29
C ASP A 182 -5.30 3.27 11.84
N CYS A 183 -4.38 2.39 11.41
CA CYS A 183 -2.98 2.38 11.85
C CYS A 183 -2.05 3.09 10.85
N ALA A 184 -2.30 2.91 9.55
CA ALA A 184 -1.48 3.43 8.46
C ALA A 184 -2.34 4.05 7.33
N PRO A 185 -3.11 5.12 7.63
CA PRO A 185 -4.06 5.71 6.68
C PRO A 185 -3.41 6.18 5.36
N HIS A 186 -2.23 6.79 5.39
CA HIS A 186 -1.55 7.25 4.17
C HIS A 186 -1.08 6.07 3.30
N SER A 187 -0.49 5.06 3.94
CA SER A 187 -0.07 3.84 3.26
C SER A 187 -1.25 3.12 2.63
N VAL A 188 -2.35 2.95 3.38
CA VAL A 188 -3.57 2.31 2.85
C VAL A 188 -4.17 3.13 1.72
N ASN A 189 -4.20 4.47 1.83
CA ASN A 189 -4.68 5.33 0.76
C ASN A 189 -3.87 5.15 -0.54
N TYR A 190 -2.55 5.01 -0.44
CA TYR A 190 -1.70 4.69 -1.59
C TYR A 190 -2.05 3.33 -2.21
N ILE A 191 -2.28 2.30 -1.39
CA ILE A 191 -2.74 0.99 -1.88
C ILE A 191 -4.07 1.11 -2.63
N LEU A 192 -5.03 1.90 -2.11
CA LEU A 192 -6.31 2.13 -2.78
C LEU A 192 -6.14 2.84 -4.14
N GLU A 193 -5.18 3.77 -4.25
CA GLU A 193 -4.84 4.41 -5.52
C GLU A 193 -4.24 3.41 -6.51
N LEU A 194 -3.35 2.53 -6.06
CA LEU A 194 -2.82 1.44 -6.89
C LEU A 194 -3.92 0.48 -7.40
N LEU A 195 -4.97 0.22 -6.61
CA LEU A 195 -6.10 -0.62 -7.05
C LEU A 195 -6.90 -0.02 -8.22
N THR A 196 -6.81 1.30 -8.44
CA THR A 196 -7.46 1.96 -9.58
C THR A 196 -6.72 1.70 -10.89
N LEU A 197 -5.44 1.32 -10.81
CA LEU A 197 -4.61 1.02 -11.96
C LEU A 197 -4.96 -0.38 -12.51
N ARG A 198 -5.05 -0.49 -13.83
CA ARG A 198 -5.28 -1.80 -14.48
C ARG A 198 -4.10 -2.75 -14.32
N HIS A 199 -2.89 -2.18 -14.29
CA HIS A 199 -1.61 -2.87 -14.14
C HIS A 199 -0.67 -2.00 -13.30
N CYS A 200 0.12 -2.61 -12.43
CA CYS A 200 1.28 -1.96 -11.83
C CYS A 200 2.54 -2.45 -12.57
N ALA A 201 2.84 -1.83 -13.72
CA ALA A 201 4.10 -2.09 -14.40
C ALA A 201 5.25 -1.70 -13.48
N GLY A 202 6.15 -2.62 -13.14
CA GLY A 202 7.24 -2.38 -12.19
C GLY A 202 7.03 -2.96 -10.79
N CYS A 203 5.78 -3.24 -10.37
CA CYS A 203 5.53 -3.96 -9.12
C CYS A 203 6.02 -5.41 -9.21
N GLN A 204 6.92 -5.80 -8.30
CA GLN A 204 7.51 -7.13 -8.27
C GLN A 204 8.12 -7.46 -6.92
N ILE A 205 8.21 -8.75 -6.62
CA ILE A 205 9.04 -9.30 -5.54
C ILE A 205 10.39 -9.65 -6.13
N TYR A 206 11.47 -9.17 -5.54
CA TYR A 206 12.82 -9.37 -6.06
C TYR A 206 13.78 -9.99 -5.05
N ARG A 207 13.43 -10.01 -3.76
CA ARG A 207 14.22 -10.64 -2.70
C ARG A 207 13.36 -11.65 -1.95
N ALA A 208 13.94 -12.80 -1.65
CA ALA A 208 13.23 -13.89 -1.04
C ALA A 208 14.18 -14.67 -0.13
N GLU A 209 13.85 -14.69 1.16
CA GLU A 209 14.65 -15.32 2.20
C GLU A 209 13.75 -16.22 3.04
N SER A 210 14.02 -17.52 3.00
CA SER A 210 13.27 -18.49 3.80
C SER A 210 13.54 -18.31 5.30
N ARG A 211 12.82 -19.06 6.14
CA ARG A 211 13.09 -19.12 7.58
C ARG A 211 14.43 -19.78 7.95
N GLY A 212 15.05 -20.51 7.02
CA GLY A 212 16.25 -21.29 7.33
C GLY A 212 16.03 -22.18 8.56
N GLU A 213 17.05 -22.24 9.42
CA GLU A 213 17.01 -22.98 10.71
C GLU A 213 16.82 -22.04 11.92
N SER A 214 16.54 -20.75 11.67
CA SER A 214 16.48 -19.72 12.71
C SER A 214 15.08 -19.48 13.27
N TRP A 215 14.03 -19.92 12.55
CA TRP A 215 12.64 -19.83 13.00
C TRP A 215 11.90 -21.15 12.82
N ASP A 216 10.94 -21.42 13.71
CA ASP A 216 10.09 -22.60 13.66
C ASP A 216 8.95 -22.48 12.63
N SER A 217 8.08 -23.50 12.57
CA SER A 217 6.92 -23.56 11.68
C SER A 217 5.84 -22.50 11.98
N GLU A 218 5.81 -21.96 13.18
CA GLU A 218 4.89 -20.88 13.58
C GLU A 218 5.51 -19.49 13.35
N GLY A 219 6.80 -19.44 13.04
CA GLY A 219 7.55 -18.20 12.84
C GLY A 219 8.16 -17.65 14.12
N ASN A 220 8.24 -18.43 15.20
CA ASN A 220 8.95 -18.02 16.41
C ASN A 220 10.46 -18.24 16.25
N HIS A 221 11.25 -17.31 16.79
CA HIS A 221 12.71 -17.41 16.76
C HIS A 221 13.20 -18.58 17.61
N ILE A 222 14.10 -19.38 17.06
CA ILE A 222 14.72 -20.50 17.75
C ILE A 222 15.87 -19.96 18.60
N LYS A 223 15.84 -20.26 19.90
CA LYS A 223 16.84 -19.80 20.86
C LYS A 223 18.26 -20.07 20.36
N ASP A 224 19.14 -19.09 20.56
CA ASP A 224 20.56 -19.12 20.19
C ASP A 224 20.85 -19.19 18.68
N SER A 225 19.83 -19.04 17.82
CA SER A 225 19.99 -18.95 16.35
C SER A 225 20.22 -17.50 15.88
N PRO A 226 20.93 -17.28 14.75
CA PRO A 226 21.12 -15.93 14.21
C PRO A 226 19.80 -15.34 13.69
N PHE A 227 19.61 -14.03 13.81
CA PHE A 227 18.46 -13.29 13.24
C PHE A 227 18.60 -13.01 11.74
N GLY A 228 19.59 -13.62 11.09
CA GLY A 228 19.80 -13.60 9.66
C GLY A 228 21.23 -13.29 9.24
N PRO A 229 21.52 -13.36 7.93
CA PRO A 229 20.67 -13.98 6.92
C PRO A 229 20.55 -15.52 7.10
N PRO A 230 19.42 -16.14 6.71
CA PRO A 230 18.27 -15.50 6.08
C PRO A 230 17.38 -14.73 7.08
N PHE A 231 16.69 -13.69 6.62
CA PHE A 231 15.83 -12.83 7.46
C PHE A 231 14.34 -13.22 7.42
N ALA A 232 13.97 -14.39 6.92
CA ALA A 232 12.58 -14.88 6.88
C ALA A 232 11.58 -13.87 6.28
N LEU A 233 11.85 -13.33 5.09
CA LEU A 233 11.01 -12.34 4.43
C LEU A 233 10.97 -12.51 2.90
N ILE A 234 9.90 -12.02 2.28
CA ILE A 234 9.91 -11.67 0.86
C ILE A 234 9.81 -10.15 0.74
N GLN A 235 10.64 -9.57 -0.12
CA GLN A 235 10.73 -8.12 -0.32
C GLN A 235 10.53 -7.78 -1.80
N GLY A 236 9.77 -6.70 -2.02
CA GLY A 236 9.40 -6.22 -3.34
C GLY A 236 9.29 -4.70 -3.38
N VAL A 237 8.77 -4.21 -4.49
CA VAL A 237 8.51 -2.78 -4.73
C VAL A 237 7.06 -2.59 -5.17
N LEU A 238 6.40 -1.56 -4.62
CA LEU A 238 5.06 -1.14 -5.00
C LEU A 238 5.12 0.24 -5.65
N GLU A 239 5.78 0.34 -6.80
CA GLU A 239 5.83 1.55 -7.60
C GLU A 239 5.37 1.24 -9.02
N ALA A 240 4.31 1.92 -9.46
CA ALA A 240 3.80 1.79 -10.82
C ALA A 240 4.54 2.73 -11.76
N GLN A 241 5.02 2.20 -12.87
CA GLN A 241 5.72 2.96 -13.91
C GLN A 241 4.84 4.11 -14.41
N GLY A 242 5.41 5.32 -14.40
CA GLY A 242 4.70 6.55 -14.81
C GLY A 242 3.92 7.24 -13.68
N THR A 243 3.87 6.65 -12.49
CA THR A 243 3.28 7.26 -11.29
C THR A 243 4.38 7.42 -10.24
N PRO A 244 4.96 8.62 -10.07
CA PRO A 244 6.03 8.84 -9.10
C PRO A 244 5.60 8.48 -7.69
N PHE A 245 6.37 7.62 -7.01
CA PHE A 245 6.11 7.33 -5.61
C PHE A 245 6.47 8.52 -4.72
N LYS A 246 5.53 8.92 -3.85
CA LYS A 246 5.79 9.90 -2.80
C LYS A 246 6.20 9.15 -1.54
N LYS A 247 7.30 9.57 -0.90
CA LYS A 247 7.75 9.02 0.38
C LYS A 247 6.60 9.01 1.40
N MET A 248 6.37 7.86 2.01
CA MET A 248 5.35 7.69 3.05
C MET A 248 5.82 8.31 4.37
N PRO A 249 4.92 8.98 5.11
CA PRO A 249 5.20 9.37 6.48
C PRO A 249 5.33 8.11 7.35
N THR A 250 6.02 8.25 8.49
CA THR A 250 6.03 7.18 9.50
C THR A 250 4.67 7.09 10.17
N GLU A 251 4.03 5.93 10.10
CA GLU A 251 2.72 5.69 10.70
C GLU A 251 2.84 4.78 11.94
N ALA A 252 1.86 3.92 12.23
CA ALA A 252 2.00 2.96 13.33
C ALA A 252 3.11 1.94 13.01
N CYS A 253 3.99 1.72 13.98
CA CYS A 253 5.11 0.80 13.84
C CYS A 253 5.03 -0.29 14.91
N PRO A 254 4.03 -1.20 14.85
CA PRO A 254 3.96 -2.32 15.78
C PRO A 254 5.13 -3.28 15.56
N THR A 255 5.34 -4.17 16.52
CA THR A 255 6.28 -5.28 16.37
C THR A 255 5.90 -6.13 15.15
N ILE A 256 6.89 -6.47 14.33
CA ILE A 256 6.70 -7.30 13.14
C ILE A 256 6.36 -8.74 13.57
N ARG A 257 5.22 -9.22 13.08
CA ARG A 257 4.76 -10.60 13.26
C ARG A 257 4.72 -11.32 11.92
N ARG A 258 4.63 -12.65 11.96
CA ARG A 258 4.43 -13.46 10.75
C ARG A 258 3.18 -12.96 10.01
N GLY A 259 3.33 -12.66 8.73
CA GLY A 259 2.31 -12.09 7.88
C GLY A 259 2.21 -10.56 7.87
N SER A 260 2.96 -9.84 8.72
CA SER A 260 3.00 -8.37 8.66
C SER A 260 3.48 -7.90 7.28
N VAL A 261 2.82 -6.89 6.74
CA VAL A 261 3.18 -6.21 5.49
C VAL A 261 3.57 -4.77 5.81
N ALA A 262 4.81 -4.41 5.50
CA ALA A 262 5.39 -3.15 5.96
C ALA A 262 6.31 -2.51 4.93
N TRP A 263 6.47 -1.19 5.02
CA TRP A 263 7.43 -0.45 4.20
C TRP A 263 8.85 -0.64 4.71
N ILE A 264 9.81 -0.63 3.79
CA ILE A 264 11.23 -0.46 4.10
C ILE A 264 11.54 1.04 4.00
N GLY A 265 11.94 1.64 5.12
CA GLY A 265 12.07 3.09 5.21
C GLY A 265 10.73 3.78 4.91
N SER A 266 10.73 4.70 3.95
CA SER A 266 9.53 5.43 3.52
C SER A 266 8.88 4.84 2.25
N GLY A 267 9.25 3.62 1.85
CA GLY A 267 8.87 3.00 0.56
C GLY A 267 9.65 3.57 -0.64
N PRO A 268 9.39 3.09 -1.88
CA PRO A 268 8.32 2.17 -2.30
C PRO A 268 8.59 0.68 -2.03
N GLU A 269 9.76 0.35 -1.51
CA GLU A 269 10.10 -1.02 -1.13
C GLU A 269 9.28 -1.47 0.07
N PHE A 270 8.76 -2.69 0.01
CA PHE A 270 7.98 -3.31 1.08
C PHE A 270 8.48 -4.73 1.33
N PHE A 271 8.09 -5.30 2.48
CA PHE A 271 8.27 -6.71 2.75
C PHE A 271 7.00 -7.34 3.31
N ILE A 272 6.91 -8.66 3.14
CA ILE A 272 6.00 -9.54 3.86
C ILE A 272 6.85 -10.41 4.76
N SER A 273 6.58 -10.36 6.06
CA SER A 273 7.30 -11.15 7.05
C SER A 273 6.83 -12.60 7.05
N LEU A 274 7.75 -13.55 7.01
CA LEU A 274 7.47 -14.99 7.15
C LEU A 274 7.63 -15.47 8.59
N ALA A 275 8.12 -14.61 9.48
CA ALA A 275 8.36 -14.90 10.88
C ALA A 275 8.07 -13.70 11.81
N ASN A 276 8.18 -13.93 13.11
CA ASN A 276 8.12 -12.90 14.15
C ASN A 276 9.51 -12.29 14.33
N HIS A 277 9.58 -10.95 14.30
CA HIS A 277 10.83 -10.19 14.45
C HIS A 277 10.71 -9.18 15.59
N GLU A 278 10.96 -9.64 16.81
CA GLU A 278 10.93 -8.79 18.02
C GLU A 278 12.16 -7.87 18.08
N GLU A 279 13.27 -8.31 17.49
CA GLU A 279 14.54 -7.58 17.41
C GLU A 279 14.44 -6.32 16.54
N TRP A 280 13.49 -6.28 15.59
CA TRP A 280 13.22 -5.09 14.77
C TRP A 280 12.35 -4.05 15.48
N ARG A 281 11.84 -4.34 16.68
CA ARG A 281 11.08 -3.42 17.53
C ARG A 281 9.99 -2.67 16.75
N ASN A 282 10.01 -1.34 16.78
CA ASN A 282 9.02 -0.43 16.20
C ASN A 282 9.58 0.34 15.00
N SER A 283 10.41 -0.31 14.17
CA SER A 283 11.16 0.35 13.10
C SER A 283 10.42 0.50 11.76
N TYR A 284 9.32 -0.22 11.56
CA TYR A 284 8.66 -0.29 10.25
C TYR A 284 7.17 0.05 10.33
N THR A 285 6.71 0.89 9.41
CA THR A 285 5.28 1.18 9.26
C THR A 285 4.56 -0.05 8.69
N VAL A 286 3.66 -0.64 9.49
CA VAL A 286 2.85 -1.80 9.09
C VAL A 286 1.51 -1.32 8.57
N PHE A 287 1.23 -1.59 7.30
CA PHE A 287 0.00 -1.14 6.64
C PHE A 287 -0.98 -2.29 6.33
N GLY A 288 -0.56 -3.53 6.53
CA GLY A 288 -1.40 -4.68 6.30
C GLY A 288 -0.90 -5.95 6.97
N SER A 289 -1.71 -6.99 6.87
CA SER A 289 -1.38 -8.35 7.32
C SER A 289 -1.89 -9.36 6.29
N VAL A 290 -1.08 -10.35 5.96
CA VAL A 290 -1.47 -11.46 5.10
C VAL A 290 -2.48 -12.34 5.82
N LEU A 291 -3.51 -12.79 5.11
CA LEU A 291 -4.47 -13.74 5.65
C LEU A 291 -3.77 -15.09 5.94
N PRO A 292 -4.05 -15.75 7.09
CA PRO A 292 -3.36 -16.98 7.47
C PRO A 292 -3.37 -18.07 6.39
N GLU A 293 -4.48 -18.22 5.67
CA GLU A 293 -4.67 -19.18 4.58
C GLU A 293 -3.74 -18.97 3.38
N ASP A 294 -3.24 -17.75 3.15
CA ASP A 294 -2.38 -17.43 2.00
C ASP A 294 -0.90 -17.38 2.37
N MET A 295 -0.53 -17.58 3.63
CA MET A 295 0.86 -17.57 4.06
C MET A 295 1.70 -18.64 3.35
N GLU A 296 1.10 -19.77 2.99
CA GLU A 296 1.78 -20.82 2.21
C GLU A 296 2.26 -20.34 0.84
N ILE A 297 1.56 -19.36 0.24
CA ILE A 297 1.92 -18.78 -1.05
C ILE A 297 3.16 -17.90 -0.89
N ALA A 298 3.21 -17.08 0.16
CA ALA A 298 4.38 -16.28 0.49
C ALA A 298 5.61 -17.16 0.80
N GLU A 299 5.42 -18.23 1.56
CA GLU A 299 6.48 -19.21 1.87
C GLU A 299 6.95 -19.96 0.61
N LYS A 300 6.06 -20.29 -0.32
CA LYS A 300 6.42 -20.88 -1.62
C LYS A 300 7.30 -19.94 -2.45
N ILE A 301 7.01 -18.64 -2.46
CA ILE A 301 7.86 -17.63 -3.13
C ILE A 301 9.24 -17.56 -2.47
N ALA A 302 9.31 -17.72 -1.15
CA ALA A 302 10.56 -17.73 -0.39
C ALA A 302 11.52 -18.89 -0.73
N GLN A 303 11.01 -19.95 -1.37
CA GLN A 303 11.77 -21.13 -1.79
C GLN A 303 12.20 -21.10 -3.26
N LEU A 304 11.89 -20.03 -3.99
CA LEU A 304 12.28 -19.90 -5.39
C LEU A 304 13.81 -19.75 -5.54
N PRO A 305 14.39 -20.09 -6.71
CA PRO A 305 15.83 -19.96 -6.92
C PRO A 305 16.33 -18.52 -6.72
N THR A 306 17.33 -18.38 -5.85
CA THR A 306 17.98 -17.10 -5.54
C THR A 306 19.45 -17.11 -5.96
N ARG A 307 20.05 -15.91 -5.97
CA ARG A 307 21.48 -15.68 -6.02
C ARG A 307 21.86 -14.83 -4.80
N SER A 308 23.06 -15.06 -4.28
CA SER A 308 23.62 -14.22 -3.23
C SER A 308 24.00 -12.86 -3.78
N ASP A 309 23.72 -11.80 -3.03
CA ASP A 309 24.16 -10.43 -3.28
C ASP A 309 24.55 -9.77 -1.93
N VAL A 310 25.23 -8.63 -1.97
CA VAL A 310 25.71 -7.95 -0.75
C VAL A 310 25.19 -6.52 -0.71
N TRP A 311 24.32 -6.22 0.24
CA TRP A 311 23.77 -4.87 0.44
C TRP A 311 24.22 -4.35 1.80
N ASN A 312 24.91 -3.20 1.83
CA ASN A 312 25.43 -2.60 3.06
C ASN A 312 26.24 -3.59 3.93
N ASN A 313 27.09 -4.40 3.30
CA ASN A 313 27.89 -5.48 3.93
C ASN A 313 27.07 -6.64 4.54
N ILE A 314 25.79 -6.77 4.18
CA ILE A 314 24.93 -7.88 4.57
C ILE A 314 24.67 -8.76 3.35
N ASN A 315 24.90 -10.07 3.48
CA ASN A 315 24.55 -11.03 2.44
C ASN A 315 23.02 -11.15 2.37
N VAL A 316 22.46 -11.04 1.17
CA VAL A 316 21.02 -11.15 0.92
C VAL A 316 20.75 -12.15 -0.21
N SER A 317 19.55 -12.76 -0.18
CA SER A 317 19.13 -13.69 -1.25
C SER A 317 18.17 -13.01 -2.22
N VAL A 318 18.67 -12.67 -3.41
CA VAL A 318 17.91 -12.02 -4.48
C VAL A 318 17.35 -13.08 -5.41
N LEU A 319 16.08 -12.99 -5.79
CA LEU A 319 15.47 -13.89 -6.75
C LEU A 319 16.20 -13.81 -8.10
N GLN A 320 16.51 -14.98 -8.70
CA GLN A 320 17.15 -15.02 -10.01
C GLN A 320 16.24 -14.41 -11.09
N LYS A 321 14.93 -14.59 -10.93
CA LYS A 321 13.88 -13.96 -11.72
C LYS A 321 12.90 -13.28 -10.76
N PRO A 322 12.77 -11.94 -10.79
CA PRO A 322 11.73 -11.26 -10.03
C PRO A 322 10.34 -11.80 -10.34
N VAL A 323 9.47 -11.85 -9.33
CA VAL A 323 8.08 -12.28 -9.46
C VAL A 323 7.22 -11.03 -9.67
N PRO A 324 6.66 -10.79 -10.87
CA PRO A 324 5.73 -9.69 -11.08
C PRO A 324 4.48 -9.88 -10.22
N LEU A 325 3.92 -8.77 -9.73
CA LEU A 325 2.70 -8.79 -8.96
C LEU A 325 1.68 -7.77 -9.50
N VAL A 326 0.40 -8.10 -9.34
CA VAL A 326 -0.70 -7.20 -9.68
C VAL A 326 -1.59 -7.01 -8.47
N MET A 327 -1.88 -5.75 -8.16
CA MET A 327 -2.84 -5.39 -7.14
C MET A 327 -4.26 -5.60 -7.63
N ARG A 328 -5.07 -6.35 -6.88
CA ARG A 328 -6.45 -6.68 -7.23
C ARG A 328 -7.38 -6.51 -6.04
N ARG A 329 -8.63 -6.18 -6.34
CA ARG A 329 -9.72 -6.34 -5.37
C ARG A 329 -10.12 -7.80 -5.29
N MET A 330 -10.52 -8.27 -4.11
CA MET A 330 -11.17 -9.56 -3.99
C MET A 330 -12.44 -9.59 -4.84
N LYS A 331 -12.60 -10.65 -5.65
CA LYS A 331 -13.87 -10.90 -6.32
C LYS A 331 -14.89 -11.25 -5.23
N LYS A 332 -15.93 -10.43 -5.09
CA LYS A 332 -17.10 -10.83 -4.29
C LYS A 332 -17.63 -12.13 -4.88
N SER A 333 -17.63 -13.21 -4.12
CA SER A 333 -18.25 -14.46 -4.57
C SER A 333 -19.74 -14.17 -4.86
N LEU A 334 -20.28 -14.74 -5.93
CA LEU A 334 -21.70 -14.56 -6.30
C LEU A 334 -22.69 -15.03 -5.21
N GLY A 335 -22.22 -15.70 -4.15
CA GLY A 335 -23.05 -16.21 -3.06
C GLY A 335 -23.75 -15.11 -2.25
N ASP A 336 -23.12 -13.95 -2.06
CA ASP A 336 -23.68 -12.86 -1.24
C ASP A 336 -24.80 -12.06 -1.93
N LEU A 337 -24.89 -12.13 -3.26
CA LEU A 337 -25.99 -11.52 -4.01
C LEU A 337 -27.29 -12.31 -3.88
N SER A 338 -27.20 -13.62 -3.59
CA SER A 338 -28.37 -14.50 -3.49
C SER A 338 -29.13 -14.38 -2.16
N VAL A 339 -28.47 -13.88 -1.10
CA VAL A 339 -29.10 -13.67 0.21
C VAL A 339 -29.91 -12.37 0.24
N LYS A 340 -29.48 -11.33 -0.49
CA LYS A 340 -30.23 -10.07 -0.58
C LYS A 340 -31.46 -10.13 -1.50
N ALA A 341 -31.58 -11.14 -2.36
CA ALA A 341 -32.72 -11.29 -3.28
C ALA A 341 -33.88 -12.11 -2.69
N LYS A 342 -33.82 -12.53 -1.41
CA LYS A 342 -34.86 -13.34 -0.76
C LYS A 342 -35.60 -12.65 0.40
N SER A 343 -35.47 -11.33 0.52
CA SER A 343 -36.16 -10.53 1.54
C SER A 343 -36.91 -9.34 0.94
N GLU A 344 -37.73 -9.59 -0.08
CA GLU A 344 -38.79 -8.68 -0.52
C GLU A 344 -40.15 -9.38 -0.39
#